data_AF-K8NZA9-F1
#
_entry.id   AF-K8NZA9-F1
#
_cell.length_a   1.000
_cell.length_b   1.000
_cell.length_c   1.000
_cell.angle_alpha   90.00
_cell.angle_beta   90.00
_cell.angle_gamma   90.00
#
_symmetry.space_group_name_H-M   'P 1'
#
loop_
_entity.id
_entity.type
_entity.pdbx_description
1 polymer ?
#
loop_
_entity_poly.entity_id
_entity_poly.type
_entity_poly.pdbx_seq_one_letter_code
_entity_poly.pdbx_strand_id
1 'polypeptide(L)'
;MIEPWKHPRSEILWFRRRIPKQFVEMMGRREIKFSLGTRDPDEARLRCAEENLKLERMWREQVKPRPFGIRLDYKDVVALAGEFYEEKIAGHDRNPGKAEEWEASIARDRELRRRRSFPLTPAQYRQWLYGKEADAFLSRKGITLDLATHDAFLKEFAEANCQAEQALARNAAGNFSPDPNKDRFPKRSGPFATKPVGELWEEFVKDRRISKATQKKYRAYLDALTLRIKTDNMAAVTEGHLSEWVDELKGKLARKTLKEGYVAALKSFFGWAMRNKKLPANPAADLYVEMPAQDPPKKRGFTNAEARMILSASLAPFSELMAKENVAARRWVPWLCAYTGARVNEITQMRSRDVMVVDGLDCVRITPEAGTVKDAKERIVPLHPHLIDMGFVKFARSRPKSAPLFYSLERQRGSDRKNPTYASVGNKLAEWVRNLGITDPRVAPNHGWRHRFKTVARRAKMDRFIVHVIQGHAIKAVGDDYGEVEPEVMYSEIVKHPRYDVVASGSTDRRRRGPGQAR
;
A
#
# COMPACT_ATOMS: atom_id res chain seq x y z
N MET A 1 36.75 -3.43 31.94
CA MET A 1 37.39 -4.63 31.37
C MET A 1 36.77 -5.85 32.04
N ILE A 2 36.58 -6.98 31.34
CA ILE A 2 36.14 -8.22 32.01
C ILE A 2 37.35 -8.82 32.72
N GLU A 3 37.22 -9.06 34.02
CA GLU A 3 38.29 -9.63 34.82
C GLU A 3 38.17 -11.17 34.92
N PRO A 4 39.31 -11.89 34.99
CA PRO A 4 39.30 -13.33 35.26
C PRO A 4 38.64 -13.62 36.61
N TRP A 5 37.70 -14.55 36.63
CA TRP A 5 36.97 -14.97 37.81
C TRP A 5 37.64 -16.21 38.45
N LYS A 6 37.90 -16.16 39.76
CA LYS A 6 38.40 -17.32 40.51
C LYS A 6 37.28 -18.34 40.74
N HIS A 7 37.47 -19.55 40.23
CA HIS A 7 36.48 -20.62 40.39
C HIS A 7 36.53 -21.19 41.82
N PRO A 8 35.40 -21.38 42.52
CA PRO A 8 35.38 -21.79 43.93
C PRO A 8 35.87 -23.22 44.19
N ARG A 9 36.08 -24.02 43.14
CA ARG A 9 36.53 -25.43 43.22
C ARG A 9 37.81 -25.72 42.43
N SER A 10 38.48 -24.71 41.88
CA SER A 10 39.67 -24.90 41.04
C SER A 10 40.59 -23.69 41.14
N GLU A 11 41.90 -23.92 41.23
CA GLU A 11 42.91 -22.85 41.17
C GLU A 11 43.04 -22.22 39.78
N ILE A 12 42.39 -22.79 38.76
CA ILE A 12 42.38 -22.26 37.40
C ILE A 12 41.45 -21.04 37.33
N LEU A 13 41.88 -19.99 36.63
CA LEU A 13 41.08 -18.78 36.40
C LEU A 13 40.06 -19.00 35.28
N TRP A 14 38.88 -18.41 35.42
CA TRP A 14 37.74 -18.61 34.52
C TRP A 14 37.28 -17.30 33.89
N PHE A 15 36.79 -17.38 32.66
CA PHE A 15 36.04 -16.31 32.03
C PHE A 15 34.62 -16.31 32.59
N ARG A 16 34.09 -15.13 32.96
CA ARG A 16 32.68 -14.97 33.33
C ARG A 16 32.12 -13.69 32.71
N ARG A 17 31.03 -13.82 31.94
CA ARG A 17 30.36 -12.68 31.30
C ARG A 17 28.85 -12.83 31.30
N ARG A 18 28.13 -11.75 31.60
CA ARG A 18 26.68 -11.67 31.44
C ARG A 18 26.30 -11.47 29.97
N ILE A 19 25.31 -12.21 29.50
CA ILE A 19 24.80 -12.08 28.13
C ILE A 19 23.85 -10.86 28.07
N PRO A 20 23.97 -9.95 27.08
CA PRO A 20 23.06 -8.84 26.88
C PRO A 20 21.63 -9.34 26.66
N LYS A 21 20.63 -8.60 27.19
CA LYS A 21 19.22 -9.03 27.22
C LYS A 21 18.69 -9.53 25.86
N GLN A 22 19.04 -8.84 24.77
CA GLN A 22 18.63 -9.18 23.40
C GLN A 22 19.12 -10.54 22.90
N PHE A 23 20.10 -11.16 23.55
CA PHE A 23 20.64 -12.46 23.17
C PHE A 23 20.29 -13.57 24.18
N VAL A 24 19.66 -13.25 25.32
CA VAL A 24 19.37 -14.23 26.38
C VAL A 24 18.42 -15.32 25.88
N GLU A 25 17.39 -14.91 25.12
CA GLU A 25 16.40 -15.82 24.53
C GLU A 25 17.03 -16.74 23.47
N MET A 26 17.88 -16.18 22.59
CA MET A 26 18.62 -16.93 21.58
C MET A 26 19.67 -17.89 22.16
N MET A 27 20.34 -17.49 23.24
CA MET A 27 21.43 -18.27 23.85
C MET A 27 20.92 -19.32 24.85
N GLY A 28 19.67 -19.23 25.30
CA GLY A 28 19.08 -20.12 26.30
C GLY A 28 19.71 -20.03 27.70
N ARG A 29 20.52 -18.99 27.95
CA ARG A 29 21.25 -18.78 29.22
C ARG A 29 21.53 -17.30 29.45
N ARG A 30 21.77 -16.94 30.72
CA ARG A 30 21.98 -15.54 31.17
C ARG A 30 23.44 -15.14 31.33
N GLU A 31 24.35 -16.12 31.45
CA GLU A 31 25.77 -15.90 31.62
C GLU A 31 26.60 -16.98 30.92
N ILE A 32 27.83 -16.62 30.54
CA ILE A 32 28.85 -17.48 29.95
C ILE A 32 29.96 -17.65 30.99
N LYS A 33 30.34 -18.89 31.29
CA LYS A 33 31.37 -19.25 32.27
C LYS A 33 32.25 -20.39 31.76
N PHE A 34 33.55 -20.20 31.56
CA PHE A 34 34.45 -21.30 31.17
C PHE A 34 35.88 -21.10 31.68
N SER A 35 36.63 -22.19 31.76
CA SER A 35 38.03 -22.18 32.21
C SER A 35 38.93 -21.48 31.19
N LEU A 36 39.80 -20.58 31.65
CA LEU A 36 40.86 -19.97 30.82
C LEU A 36 42.09 -20.88 30.71
N GLY A 37 42.11 -22.01 31.42
CA GLY A 37 43.17 -23.01 31.32
C GLY A 37 44.54 -22.55 31.84
N THR A 38 44.60 -21.50 32.66
CA THR A 38 45.83 -21.00 33.29
C THR A 38 45.57 -20.56 34.74
N ARG A 39 46.61 -20.64 35.58
CA ARG A 39 46.61 -20.14 36.96
C ARG A 39 47.27 -18.76 37.06
N ASP A 40 48.00 -18.35 36.02
CA ASP A 40 48.67 -17.05 35.96
C ASP A 40 47.64 -15.92 35.76
N PRO A 41 47.56 -14.95 36.69
CA PRO A 41 46.65 -13.81 36.59
C PRO A 41 46.85 -12.95 35.33
N ASP A 42 48.08 -12.75 34.87
CA ASP A 42 48.38 -11.86 33.75
C ASP A 42 48.07 -12.53 32.41
N GLU A 43 48.42 -13.81 32.26
CA GLU A 43 48.00 -14.61 31.11
C GLU A 43 46.48 -14.76 31.05
N ALA A 44 45.82 -14.96 32.20
CA ALA A 44 44.36 -15.04 32.26
C ALA A 44 43.69 -13.73 31.83
N ARG A 45 44.23 -12.56 32.18
CA ARG A 45 43.71 -11.26 31.72
C ARG A 45 43.77 -11.13 30.21
N LEU A 46 44.88 -11.53 29.58
CA LEU A 46 45.04 -11.53 28.12
C LEU A 46 44.01 -12.45 27.44
N ARG A 47 43.93 -13.72 27.87
CA ARG A 47 42.95 -14.68 27.34
C ARG A 47 41.50 -14.20 27.55
N CYS A 48 41.21 -13.59 28.69
CA CYS A 48 39.90 -13.02 29.00
C CYS A 48 39.55 -11.86 28.06
N ALA A 49 40.51 -10.99 27.75
CA ALA A 49 40.33 -9.89 26.81
C ALA A 49 40.07 -10.38 25.37
N GLU A 50 40.82 -11.40 24.92
CA GLU A 50 40.63 -12.02 23.59
C GLU A 50 39.23 -12.64 23.45
N GLU A 51 38.82 -13.44 24.42
CA GLU A 51 37.50 -14.09 24.41
C GLU A 51 36.36 -13.08 24.52
N ASN A 52 36.54 -12.02 25.32
CA ASN A 52 35.59 -10.92 25.38
C ASN A 52 35.44 -10.23 24.01
N LEU A 53 36.55 -9.98 23.31
CA LEU A 53 36.56 -9.36 21.99
C LEU A 53 35.89 -10.25 20.94
N LYS A 54 36.12 -11.57 20.97
CA LYS A 54 35.44 -12.54 20.10
C LYS A 54 33.92 -12.49 20.31
N LEU A 55 33.47 -12.49 21.57
CA LEU A 55 32.05 -12.39 21.90
C LEU A 55 31.42 -11.06 21.47
N GLU A 56 32.13 -9.93 21.63
CA GLU A 56 31.67 -8.62 21.15
C GLU A 56 31.51 -8.56 19.62
N ARG A 57 32.51 -9.09 18.88
CA ARG A 57 32.45 -9.15 17.41
C ARG A 57 31.27 -10.00 16.96
N MET A 58 31.11 -11.19 17.54
CA MET A 58 29.99 -12.07 17.25
C MET A 58 28.64 -11.41 17.55
N TRP A 59 28.49 -10.77 18.71
CA TRP A 59 27.26 -10.08 19.05
C TRP A 59 26.96 -8.92 18.09
N ARG A 60 27.96 -8.15 17.66
CA ARG A 60 27.77 -7.11 16.64
C ARG A 60 27.36 -7.68 15.28
N GLU A 61 27.93 -8.81 14.87
CA GLU A 61 27.58 -9.48 13.61
C GLU A 61 26.17 -10.07 13.66
N GLN A 62 25.75 -10.62 14.79
CA GLN A 62 24.41 -11.18 15.00
C GLN A 62 23.31 -10.13 15.27
N VAL A 63 23.67 -8.88 15.62
CA VAL A 63 22.73 -7.77 15.86
C VAL A 63 22.27 -7.09 14.59
N LYS A 64 22.86 -7.39 13.43
CA LYS A 64 22.27 -6.92 12.18
C LYS A 64 20.92 -7.60 12.03
N PRO A 65 19.78 -6.88 12.08
CA PRO A 65 18.51 -7.48 11.74
C PRO A 65 18.65 -8.02 10.32
N ARG A 66 18.55 -9.34 10.15
CA ARG A 66 18.45 -9.88 8.79
C ARG A 66 17.11 -9.40 8.23
N PRO A 67 17.10 -8.83 7.01
CA PRO A 67 15.86 -8.44 6.35
C PRO A 67 14.88 -9.63 6.28
N PHE A 68 13.60 -9.35 6.02
CA PHE A 68 12.64 -10.39 5.66
C PHE A 68 13.10 -11.12 4.38
N GLY A 69 13.87 -12.20 4.56
CA GLY A 69 14.42 -12.98 3.46
C GLY A 69 13.43 -14.01 2.91
N ILE A 70 13.77 -14.57 1.75
CA ILE A 70 13.01 -15.63 1.12
C ILE A 70 13.14 -16.91 1.94
N ARG A 71 12.03 -17.62 2.09
CA ARG A 71 12.00 -18.98 2.65
C ARG A 71 12.09 -19.97 1.51
N LEU A 72 13.04 -20.89 1.59
CA LEU A 72 13.21 -21.98 0.63
C LEU A 72 12.77 -23.29 1.25
N ASP A 73 12.30 -24.22 0.41
CA ASP A 73 12.20 -25.61 0.82
C ASP A 73 13.60 -26.22 0.93
N TYR A 74 13.69 -27.39 1.57
CA TYR A 74 14.99 -28.02 1.81
C TYR A 74 15.70 -28.43 0.52
N LYS A 75 14.96 -28.79 -0.54
CA LYS A 75 15.55 -29.20 -1.81
C LYS A 75 16.24 -28.01 -2.50
N ASP A 76 15.63 -26.84 -2.46
CA ASP A 76 16.21 -25.60 -2.97
C ASP A 76 17.38 -25.10 -2.11
N VAL A 77 17.38 -25.36 -0.79
CA VAL A 77 18.54 -25.12 0.06
C VAL A 77 19.74 -25.96 -0.38
N VAL A 78 19.53 -27.26 -0.61
CA VAL A 78 20.59 -28.17 -1.09
C VAL A 78 21.04 -27.76 -2.51
N ALA A 79 20.12 -27.37 -3.39
CA ALA A 79 20.46 -26.85 -4.71
C ALA A 79 21.35 -25.60 -4.65
N LEU A 80 21.03 -24.66 -3.76
CA LEU A 80 21.79 -23.42 -3.57
C LEU A 80 23.20 -23.69 -3.02
N ALA A 81 23.37 -24.69 -2.16
CA ALA A 81 24.69 -25.15 -1.72
C ALA A 81 25.47 -25.81 -2.88
N GLY A 82 24.78 -26.52 -3.78
CA GLY A 82 25.33 -27.05 -5.02
C GLY A 82 25.82 -25.97 -5.99
N GLU A 83 25.09 -24.86 -6.12
CA GLU A 83 25.55 -23.72 -6.92
C GLU A 83 26.89 -23.15 -6.40
N PHE A 84 27.08 -23.11 -5.08
CA PHE A 84 28.35 -22.70 -4.48
C PHE A 84 29.46 -23.72 -4.75
N TYR A 85 29.16 -25.02 -4.62
CA TYR A 85 30.09 -26.10 -4.95
C TYR A 85 30.62 -25.95 -6.38
N GLU A 86 29.72 -25.80 -7.35
CA GLU A 86 30.09 -25.63 -8.77
C GLU A 86 30.93 -24.38 -9.01
N GLU A 87 30.57 -23.24 -8.38
CA GLU A 87 31.33 -21.98 -8.48
C GLU A 87 32.76 -22.14 -7.94
N LYS A 88 32.91 -22.84 -6.80
CA LYS A 88 34.23 -23.05 -6.17
C LYS A 88 35.12 -23.96 -7.01
N ILE A 89 34.58 -25.05 -7.56
CA ILE A 89 35.29 -25.95 -8.48
C ILE A 89 35.71 -25.20 -9.75
N ALA A 90 34.77 -24.50 -10.39
CA ALA A 90 35.04 -23.76 -11.62
C ALA A 90 36.12 -22.69 -11.45
N GLY A 91 36.18 -22.03 -10.29
CA GLY A 91 37.21 -21.04 -9.96
C GLY A 91 38.64 -21.61 -9.89
N HIS A 92 38.79 -22.92 -9.72
CA HIS A 92 40.08 -23.61 -9.53
C HIS A 92 40.33 -24.71 -10.58
N ASP A 93 39.49 -24.80 -11.61
CA ASP A 93 39.52 -25.87 -12.62
C ASP A 93 40.87 -25.95 -13.36
N ARG A 94 41.40 -24.79 -13.80
CA ARG A 94 42.66 -24.72 -14.55
C ARG A 94 43.91 -24.80 -13.68
N ASN A 95 43.80 -24.38 -12.42
CA ASN A 95 44.90 -24.39 -11.47
C ASN A 95 44.33 -24.66 -10.07
N PRO A 96 44.28 -25.93 -9.67
CA PRO A 96 43.73 -26.31 -8.37
C PRO A 96 44.64 -25.90 -7.20
N GLY A 97 45.86 -25.39 -7.43
CA GLY A 97 46.79 -25.05 -6.35
C GLY A 97 47.50 -26.29 -5.78
N LYS A 98 47.96 -26.22 -4.52
CA LYS A 98 48.70 -27.31 -3.86
C LYS A 98 47.77 -28.22 -3.06
N ALA A 99 47.90 -29.54 -3.21
CA ALA A 99 47.08 -30.52 -2.50
C ALA A 99 47.16 -30.36 -0.97
N GLU A 100 48.37 -30.12 -0.44
CA GLU A 100 48.65 -29.92 0.99
C GLU A 100 47.85 -28.77 1.60
N GLU A 101 47.60 -27.70 0.84
CA GLU A 101 46.84 -26.53 1.32
C GLU A 101 45.36 -26.87 1.52
N TRP A 102 44.79 -27.67 0.62
CA TRP A 102 43.42 -28.17 0.75
C TRP A 102 43.29 -29.19 1.87
N GLU A 103 44.23 -30.13 1.99
CA GLU A 103 44.26 -31.11 3.07
C GLU A 103 44.35 -30.44 4.45
N ALA A 104 45.21 -29.41 4.56
CA ALA A 104 45.31 -28.59 5.76
C ALA A 104 44.01 -27.83 6.04
N SER A 105 43.32 -27.33 5.01
CA SER A 105 42.00 -26.69 5.15
C SER A 105 40.95 -27.67 5.68
N ILE A 106 40.83 -28.84 5.06
CA ILE A 106 39.87 -29.88 5.45
C ILE A 106 40.15 -30.36 6.88
N ALA A 107 41.42 -30.58 7.24
CA ALA A 107 41.81 -30.97 8.59
C ALA A 107 41.44 -29.90 9.62
N ARG A 108 41.68 -28.62 9.30
CA ARG A 108 41.30 -27.48 10.14
C ARG A 108 39.79 -27.38 10.31
N ASP A 109 39.04 -27.53 9.23
CA ASP A 109 37.56 -27.52 9.27
C ASP A 109 37.02 -28.68 10.11
N ARG A 110 37.56 -29.90 9.93
CA ARG A 110 37.17 -31.07 10.73
C ARG A 110 37.47 -30.88 12.21
N GLU A 111 38.62 -30.30 12.56
CA GLU A 111 38.98 -29.98 13.94
C GLU A 111 38.04 -28.92 14.54
N LEU A 112 37.72 -27.87 13.78
CA LEU A 112 36.76 -26.85 14.19
C LEU A 112 35.37 -27.47 14.40
N ARG A 113 34.86 -28.29 13.47
CA ARG A 113 33.56 -28.99 13.65
C ARG A 113 33.53 -29.90 14.88
N ARG A 114 34.66 -30.53 15.23
CA ARG A 114 34.79 -31.36 16.45
C ARG A 114 34.83 -30.52 17.72
N ARG A 115 35.52 -29.37 17.68
CA ARG A 115 35.54 -28.42 18.79
C ARG A 115 34.18 -27.74 18.93
N ARG A 116 33.35 -28.26 19.83
CA ARG A 116 32.22 -27.48 20.33
C ARG A 116 32.76 -26.24 21.03
N SER A 117 32.64 -25.08 20.38
CA SER A 117 32.92 -23.82 21.04
C SER A 117 31.86 -23.61 22.12
N PHE A 118 32.25 -23.83 23.37
CA PHE A 118 31.47 -23.41 24.51
C PHE A 118 31.71 -21.90 24.66
N PRO A 119 30.89 -21.05 24.00
CA PRO A 119 29.49 -20.89 24.42
C PRO A 119 28.45 -20.73 23.27
N LEU A 120 28.64 -21.38 22.13
CA LEU A 120 27.74 -21.23 20.98
C LEU A 120 26.77 -22.40 20.82
N THR A 121 25.54 -22.11 20.39
CA THR A 121 24.64 -23.15 19.88
C THR A 121 25.18 -23.68 18.55
N PRO A 122 24.76 -24.88 18.09
CA PRO A 122 25.21 -25.40 16.80
C PRO A 122 24.97 -24.44 15.62
N ALA A 123 23.84 -23.72 15.61
CA ALA A 123 23.52 -22.74 14.58
C ALA A 123 24.45 -21.51 14.62
N GLN A 124 24.71 -20.98 15.81
CA GLN A 124 25.64 -19.86 15.99
C GLN A 124 27.07 -20.23 15.64
N TYR A 125 27.46 -21.45 15.97
CA TYR A 125 28.78 -21.97 15.64
C TYR A 125 28.97 -22.07 14.13
N ARG A 126 27.96 -22.57 13.40
CA ARG A 126 27.96 -22.55 11.92
C ARG A 126 28.01 -21.14 11.35
N GLN A 127 27.22 -20.22 11.89
CA GLN A 127 27.24 -18.81 11.44
C GLN A 127 28.61 -18.17 11.67
N TRP A 128 29.27 -18.47 12.78
CA TRP A 128 30.61 -17.96 13.08
C TRP A 128 31.67 -18.52 12.12
N LEU A 129 31.60 -19.82 11.80
CA LEU A 129 32.56 -20.48 10.90
C LEU A 129 32.37 -20.07 9.43
N TYR A 130 31.13 -20.18 8.93
CA TYR A 130 30.84 -20.13 7.50
C TYR A 130 30.07 -18.88 7.07
N GLY A 131 29.52 -18.12 8.02
CA GLY A 131 28.59 -17.03 7.74
C GLY A 131 29.16 -15.97 6.81
N LYS A 132 30.43 -15.59 6.97
CA LYS A 132 31.06 -14.56 6.13
C LYS A 132 31.11 -14.97 4.65
N GLU A 133 31.53 -16.20 4.36
CA GLU A 133 31.65 -16.69 2.98
C GLU A 133 30.29 -17.00 2.37
N ALA A 134 29.41 -17.65 3.15
CA ALA A 134 28.03 -17.93 2.77
C ALA A 134 27.25 -16.64 2.46
N ASP A 135 27.35 -15.61 3.32
CA ASP A 135 26.67 -14.33 3.12
C ASP A 135 27.24 -13.58 1.90
N ALA A 136 28.56 -13.68 1.64
CA ALA A 136 29.16 -13.11 0.44
C ALA A 136 28.67 -13.79 -0.85
N PHE A 137 28.52 -15.12 -0.84
CA PHE A 137 27.94 -15.88 -1.95
C PHE A 137 26.47 -15.51 -2.20
N LEU A 138 25.65 -15.52 -1.14
CA LEU A 138 24.24 -15.10 -1.24
C LEU A 138 24.10 -13.67 -1.76
N SER A 139 24.96 -12.76 -1.31
CA SER A 139 24.99 -11.37 -1.78
C SER A 139 25.32 -11.26 -3.27
N ARG A 140 26.27 -12.04 -3.79
CA ARG A 140 26.58 -12.06 -5.24
C ARG A 140 25.41 -12.57 -6.07
N LYS A 141 24.62 -13.50 -5.54
CA LYS A 141 23.42 -14.05 -6.17
C LYS A 141 22.18 -13.16 -5.99
N GLY A 142 22.27 -12.07 -5.22
CA GLY A 142 21.14 -11.20 -4.90
C GLY A 142 20.07 -11.87 -4.02
N ILE A 143 20.46 -12.88 -3.22
CA ILE A 143 19.56 -13.68 -2.38
C ILE A 143 19.70 -13.24 -0.93
N THR A 144 18.56 -13.00 -0.26
CA THR A 144 18.50 -12.82 1.19
C THR A 144 17.57 -13.89 1.75
N LEU A 145 18.07 -14.75 2.64
CA LEU A 145 17.30 -15.85 3.24
C LEU A 145 16.72 -15.46 4.60
N ASP A 146 15.57 -16.03 4.96
CA ASP A 146 15.06 -15.92 6.34
C ASP A 146 15.99 -16.63 7.34
N LEU A 147 15.81 -16.39 8.65
CA LEU A 147 16.70 -16.97 9.67
C LEU A 147 16.75 -18.50 9.66
N ALA A 148 15.61 -19.16 9.44
CA ALA A 148 15.51 -20.62 9.51
C ALA A 148 16.12 -21.27 8.26
N THR A 149 15.79 -20.74 7.08
CA THR A 149 16.35 -21.17 5.80
C THR A 149 17.84 -20.86 5.74
N HIS A 150 18.30 -19.76 6.32
CA HIS A 150 19.73 -19.45 6.36
C HIS A 150 20.52 -20.44 7.22
N ASP A 151 20.05 -20.80 8.41
CA ASP A 151 20.73 -21.82 9.23
C ASP A 151 20.77 -23.19 8.52
N ALA A 152 19.67 -23.57 7.86
CA ALA A 152 19.65 -24.77 7.02
C ALA A 152 20.65 -24.68 5.86
N PHE A 153 20.75 -23.50 5.21
CA PHE A 153 21.72 -23.24 4.17
C PHE A 153 23.15 -23.32 4.67
N LEU A 154 23.49 -22.73 5.81
CA LEU A 154 24.84 -22.84 6.40
C LEU A 154 25.25 -24.28 6.67
N LYS A 155 24.31 -25.14 7.07
CA LYS A 155 24.58 -26.55 7.29
C LYS A 155 24.96 -27.25 5.98
N GLU A 156 24.19 -27.07 4.92
CA GLU A 156 24.46 -27.69 3.61
C GLU A 156 25.66 -27.02 2.91
N PHE A 157 25.86 -25.72 3.08
CA PHE A 157 27.00 -24.95 2.59
C PHE A 157 28.31 -25.48 3.16
N ALA A 158 28.36 -25.75 4.47
CA ALA A 158 29.54 -26.31 5.11
C ALA A 158 29.90 -27.68 4.51
N GLU A 159 28.90 -28.53 4.29
CA GLU A 159 29.09 -29.85 3.70
C GLU A 159 29.57 -29.75 2.25
N ALA A 160 28.92 -28.92 1.43
CA ALA A 160 29.32 -28.64 0.05
C ALA A 160 30.75 -28.07 -0.04
N ASN A 161 31.12 -27.16 0.87
CA ASN A 161 32.47 -26.60 0.93
C ASN A 161 33.53 -27.67 1.18
N CYS A 162 33.30 -28.57 2.14
CA CYS A 162 34.22 -29.65 2.46
C CYS A 162 34.37 -30.62 1.28
N GLN A 163 33.26 -30.97 0.62
CA GLN A 163 33.26 -31.82 -0.57
C GLN A 163 34.02 -31.15 -1.74
N ALA A 164 33.84 -29.85 -1.95
CA ALA A 164 34.57 -29.11 -2.98
C ALA A 164 36.09 -29.10 -2.70
N GLU A 165 36.50 -28.87 -1.45
CA GLU A 165 37.92 -28.90 -1.08
C GLU A 165 38.54 -30.31 -1.25
N GLN A 166 37.80 -31.38 -0.94
CA GLN A 166 38.24 -32.75 -1.20
C GLN A 166 38.42 -33.02 -2.70
N ALA A 167 37.52 -32.51 -3.53
CA ALA A 167 37.64 -32.57 -4.98
C ALA A 167 38.89 -31.84 -5.47
N LEU A 168 39.12 -30.61 -4.99
CA LEU A 168 40.27 -29.80 -5.37
C LEU A 168 41.60 -30.40 -4.89
N ALA A 169 41.63 -31.05 -3.72
CA ALA A 169 42.80 -31.80 -3.26
C ALA A 169 43.15 -32.95 -4.22
N ARG A 170 42.16 -33.71 -4.70
CA ARG A 170 42.36 -34.76 -5.71
C ARG A 170 42.85 -34.20 -7.04
N ASN A 171 42.24 -33.11 -7.51
CA ASN A 171 42.67 -32.44 -8.75
C ASN A 171 44.11 -31.92 -8.64
N ALA A 172 44.48 -31.34 -7.49
CA ALA A 172 45.83 -30.86 -7.22
C ALA A 172 46.86 -32.00 -7.12
N ALA A 173 46.44 -33.21 -6.75
CA ALA A 173 47.25 -34.43 -6.82
C ALA A 173 47.27 -35.07 -8.22
N GLY A 174 46.70 -34.41 -9.24
CA GLY A 174 46.68 -34.88 -10.63
C GLY A 174 45.52 -35.82 -10.98
N ASN A 175 44.58 -36.06 -10.07
CA ASN A 175 43.43 -36.94 -10.32
C ASN A 175 42.18 -36.12 -10.69
N PHE A 176 41.89 -36.04 -11.99
CA PHE A 176 40.72 -35.34 -12.56
C PHE A 176 39.58 -36.30 -12.94
N SER A 177 39.50 -37.47 -12.31
CA SER A 177 38.37 -38.39 -12.52
C SER A 177 37.04 -37.74 -12.12
N PRO A 178 35.90 -38.16 -12.72
CA PRO A 178 34.59 -37.58 -12.42
C PRO A 178 34.29 -37.57 -10.91
N ASP A 179 33.83 -36.42 -10.41
CA ASP A 179 33.56 -36.27 -8.99
C ASP A 179 32.23 -36.94 -8.58
N PRO A 180 32.24 -37.95 -7.68
CA PRO A 180 31.02 -38.62 -7.23
C PRO A 180 30.03 -37.70 -6.50
N ASN A 181 30.46 -36.56 -5.95
CA ASN A 181 29.59 -35.64 -5.23
C ASN A 181 28.88 -34.63 -6.14
N LYS A 182 29.33 -34.49 -7.40
CA LYS A 182 28.77 -33.50 -8.33
C LYS A 182 27.27 -33.70 -8.59
N ASP A 183 26.86 -34.95 -8.75
CA ASP A 183 25.46 -35.30 -9.11
C ASP A 183 24.51 -35.36 -7.91
N ARG A 184 24.99 -35.15 -6.68
CA ARG A 184 24.16 -35.14 -5.47
C ARG A 184 23.24 -33.91 -5.41
N PHE A 185 23.66 -32.79 -6.00
CA PHE A 185 22.94 -31.53 -5.85
C PHE A 185 21.75 -31.45 -6.82
N PRO A 186 20.52 -31.24 -6.32
CA PRO A 186 19.37 -31.05 -7.19
C PRO A 186 19.48 -29.70 -7.92
N LYS A 187 18.86 -29.60 -9.10
CA LYS A 187 18.66 -28.29 -9.74
C LYS A 187 17.64 -27.50 -8.94
N ARG A 188 17.93 -26.22 -8.73
CA ARG A 188 17.06 -25.30 -8.00
C ARG A 188 15.74 -25.15 -8.75
N SER A 189 14.64 -25.30 -8.02
CA SER A 189 13.32 -24.91 -8.49
C SER A 189 13.35 -23.40 -8.73
N GLY A 190 12.81 -22.89 -9.84
CA GLY A 190 12.71 -21.45 -10.05
C GLY A 190 12.07 -20.72 -8.85
N PRO A 191 12.22 -19.38 -8.73
CA PRO A 191 11.69 -18.63 -7.58
C PRO A 191 10.25 -19.07 -7.32
N PHE A 192 9.96 -19.50 -6.08
CA PHE A 192 8.68 -19.99 -5.55
C PHE A 192 7.61 -20.09 -6.65
N ALA A 193 7.28 -21.31 -7.10
CA ALA A 193 6.26 -21.51 -8.12
C ALA A 193 4.92 -20.95 -7.61
N THR A 194 4.68 -19.68 -7.91
CA THR A 194 3.49 -18.93 -7.53
C THR A 194 2.66 -18.72 -8.77
N LYS A 195 1.36 -18.57 -8.56
CA LYS A 195 0.46 -18.23 -9.67
C LYS A 195 0.92 -16.94 -10.34
N PRO A 196 0.78 -16.80 -11.66
CA PRO A 196 1.01 -15.55 -12.35
C PRO A 196 0.25 -14.40 -11.69
N VAL A 197 0.79 -13.18 -11.77
CA VAL A 197 0.15 -11.97 -11.19
C VAL A 197 -1.31 -11.78 -11.64
N GLY A 198 -1.66 -12.26 -12.83
CA GLY A 198 -3.03 -12.26 -13.36
C GLY A 198 -4.02 -13.00 -12.46
N GLU A 199 -3.70 -14.23 -12.07
CA GLU A 199 -4.53 -15.05 -11.19
C GLU A 199 -4.52 -14.53 -9.75
N LEU A 200 -3.34 -14.13 -9.24
CA LEU A 200 -3.23 -13.53 -7.91
C LEU A 200 -4.09 -12.26 -7.79
N TRP A 201 -4.19 -11.50 -8.88
CA TRP A 201 -5.03 -10.33 -8.95
C TRP A 201 -6.53 -10.66 -8.83
N GLU A 202 -7.01 -11.70 -9.52
CA GLU A 202 -8.42 -12.10 -9.43
C GLU A 202 -8.80 -12.55 -8.01
N GLU A 203 -7.93 -13.34 -7.37
CA GLU A 203 -8.09 -13.72 -5.97
C GLU A 203 -8.08 -12.50 -5.04
N PHE A 204 -7.13 -11.57 -5.24
CA PHE A 204 -7.04 -10.33 -4.46
C PHE A 204 -8.31 -9.49 -4.56
N VAL A 205 -8.86 -9.34 -5.77
CA VAL A 205 -10.09 -8.58 -6.03
C VAL A 205 -11.28 -9.21 -5.31
N LYS A 206 -11.40 -10.54 -5.37
CA LYS A 206 -12.48 -11.31 -4.74
C LYS A 206 -12.43 -11.20 -3.22
N ASP A 207 -11.26 -11.47 -2.62
CA ASP A 207 -11.08 -11.50 -1.17
C ASP A 207 -11.29 -10.11 -0.54
N ARG A 208 -10.70 -9.08 -1.15
CA ARG A 208 -10.71 -7.72 -0.59
C ARG A 208 -11.96 -6.93 -0.97
N ARG A 209 -12.84 -7.50 -1.81
CA ARG A 209 -14.09 -6.87 -2.29
C ARG A 209 -13.86 -5.43 -2.79
N ILE A 210 -12.80 -5.25 -3.59
CA ILE A 210 -12.32 -3.93 -4.01
C ILE A 210 -13.30 -3.31 -5.01
N SER A 211 -13.59 -2.01 -4.89
CA SER A 211 -14.44 -1.30 -5.85
C SER A 211 -13.86 -1.30 -7.28
N LYS A 212 -14.70 -1.36 -8.32
CA LYS A 212 -14.27 -1.35 -9.74
C LYS A 212 -13.31 -0.18 -10.07
N ALA A 213 -13.51 0.99 -9.46
CA ALA A 213 -12.65 2.14 -9.66
C ALA A 213 -11.23 1.93 -9.08
N THR A 214 -11.14 1.31 -7.91
CA THR A 214 -9.86 0.95 -7.29
C THR A 214 -9.19 -0.20 -8.05
N GLN A 215 -9.95 -1.21 -8.48
CA GLN A 215 -9.45 -2.31 -9.31
C GLN A 215 -8.73 -1.78 -10.54
N LYS A 216 -9.36 -0.89 -11.30
CA LYS A 216 -8.76 -0.28 -12.50
C LYS A 216 -7.44 0.43 -12.24
N LYS A 217 -7.33 1.15 -11.11
CA LYS A 217 -6.10 1.86 -10.74
C LYS A 217 -4.99 0.90 -10.32
N TYR A 218 -5.31 0.00 -9.38
CA TYR A 218 -4.34 -0.91 -8.81
C TYR A 218 -3.83 -1.90 -9.85
N ARG A 219 -4.71 -2.36 -10.75
CA ARG A 219 -4.31 -3.21 -11.87
C ARG A 219 -3.30 -2.52 -12.78
N ALA A 220 -3.56 -1.28 -13.18
CA ALA A 220 -2.62 -0.51 -14.00
C ALA A 220 -1.26 -0.30 -13.32
N TYR A 221 -1.22 -0.20 -11.99
CA TYR A 221 0.04 -0.12 -11.25
C TYR A 221 0.78 -1.46 -11.24
N LEU A 222 0.09 -2.59 -11.03
CA LEU A 222 0.71 -3.92 -11.08
C LEU A 222 1.18 -4.29 -12.50
N ASP A 223 0.42 -3.94 -13.53
CA ASP A 223 0.82 -4.14 -14.92
C ASP A 223 2.09 -3.31 -15.24
N ALA A 224 2.15 -2.06 -14.77
CA ALA A 224 3.33 -1.22 -14.94
C ALA A 224 4.57 -1.77 -14.19
N LEU A 225 4.36 -2.34 -13.00
CA LEU A 225 5.43 -3.04 -12.27
C LEU A 225 5.92 -4.26 -13.07
N THR A 226 4.99 -5.13 -13.48
CA THR A 226 5.26 -6.36 -14.25
C THR A 226 6.06 -6.06 -15.51
N LEU A 227 5.68 -5.00 -16.25
CA LEU A 227 6.39 -4.56 -17.44
C LEU A 227 7.81 -4.08 -17.14
N ARG A 228 8.00 -3.35 -16.02
CA ARG A 228 9.32 -2.87 -15.59
C ARG A 228 10.25 -4.03 -15.25
N ILE A 229 9.80 -4.95 -14.40
CA ILE A 229 10.63 -6.04 -13.88
C ILE A 229 10.75 -7.21 -14.86
N LYS A 230 9.95 -7.20 -15.94
CA LYS A 230 9.88 -8.26 -16.96
C LYS A 230 9.61 -9.65 -16.39
N THR A 231 8.81 -9.71 -15.33
CA THR A 231 8.35 -10.97 -14.72
C THR A 231 6.94 -10.82 -14.19
N ASP A 232 6.13 -11.85 -14.40
CA ASP A 232 4.79 -12.04 -13.85
C ASP A 232 4.79 -12.82 -12.53
N ASN A 233 5.95 -13.38 -12.14
CA ASN A 233 6.14 -14.05 -10.87
C ASN A 233 6.40 -13.04 -9.76
N MET A 234 5.37 -12.75 -8.98
CA MET A 234 5.45 -11.77 -7.89
C MET A 234 6.34 -12.23 -6.72
N ALA A 235 6.74 -13.49 -6.65
CA ALA A 235 7.73 -13.97 -5.67
C ALA A 235 9.17 -13.55 -6.01
N ALA A 236 9.44 -13.16 -7.25
CA ALA A 236 10.73 -12.61 -7.68
C ALA A 236 10.87 -11.11 -7.40
N VAL A 237 9.82 -10.45 -6.92
CA VAL A 237 9.84 -9.01 -6.61
C VAL A 237 10.53 -8.79 -5.26
N THR A 238 11.58 -7.97 -5.27
CA THR A 238 12.35 -7.59 -4.08
C THR A 238 12.01 -6.17 -3.64
N GLU A 239 12.39 -5.81 -2.41
CA GLU A 239 12.30 -4.42 -1.93
C GLU A 239 13.10 -3.44 -2.80
N GLY A 240 14.27 -3.88 -3.31
CA GLY A 240 15.10 -3.11 -4.23
C GLY A 240 14.34 -2.72 -5.51
N HIS A 241 13.68 -3.70 -6.16
CA HIS A 241 12.87 -3.43 -7.36
C HIS A 241 11.79 -2.37 -7.11
N LEU A 242 11.14 -2.42 -5.94
CA LEU A 242 10.08 -1.47 -5.60
C LEU A 242 10.63 -0.09 -5.26
N SER A 243 11.75 -0.03 -4.52
CA SER A 243 12.39 1.22 -4.12
C SER A 243 12.94 1.99 -5.32
N GLU A 244 13.66 1.32 -6.21
CA GLU A 244 14.16 1.90 -7.46
C GLU A 244 13.01 2.43 -8.33
N TRP A 245 11.92 1.66 -8.44
CA TRP A 245 10.76 2.10 -9.21
C TRP A 245 10.10 3.33 -8.61
N VAL A 246 9.92 3.35 -7.29
CA VAL A 246 9.38 4.50 -6.57
C VAL A 246 10.26 5.73 -6.77
N ASP A 247 11.58 5.59 -6.74
CA ASP A 247 12.53 6.69 -6.94
C ASP A 247 12.43 7.29 -8.34
N GLU A 248 12.31 6.47 -9.38
CA GLU A 248 12.05 6.96 -10.74
C GLU A 248 10.72 7.71 -10.87
N LEU A 249 9.70 7.31 -10.10
CA LEU A 249 8.40 7.95 -10.12
C LEU A 249 8.36 9.28 -9.35
N LYS A 250 9.26 9.51 -8.39
CA LYS A 250 9.31 10.76 -7.59
C LYS A 250 9.42 12.01 -8.47
N GLY A 251 10.16 11.96 -9.57
CA GLY A 251 10.32 13.07 -10.51
C GLY A 251 9.21 13.22 -11.55
N LYS A 252 8.33 12.22 -11.69
CA LYS A 252 7.33 12.14 -12.75
C LYS A 252 5.90 12.31 -12.25
N LEU A 253 5.65 12.02 -10.97
CA LEU A 253 4.31 11.99 -10.38
C LEU A 253 4.19 12.92 -9.19
N ALA A 254 2.99 13.49 -9.03
CA ALA A 254 2.64 14.22 -7.82
C ALA A 254 2.75 13.32 -6.58
N ARG A 255 3.25 13.88 -5.47
CA ARG A 255 3.42 13.20 -4.16
C ARG A 255 2.21 12.36 -3.74
N LYS A 256 1.01 12.90 -3.94
CA LYS A 256 -0.25 12.21 -3.63
C LYS A 256 -0.46 10.95 -4.48
N THR A 257 -0.22 11.04 -5.78
CA THR A 257 -0.37 9.91 -6.70
C THR A 257 0.63 8.80 -6.38
N LEU A 258 1.86 9.17 -6.03
CA LEU A 258 2.89 8.20 -5.63
C LEU A 258 2.56 7.52 -4.30
N LYS A 259 2.33 8.31 -3.23
CA LYS A 259 2.09 7.77 -1.88
C LYS A 259 0.73 7.08 -1.73
N GLU A 260 -0.36 7.79 -2.07
CA GLU A 260 -1.73 7.27 -1.87
C GLU A 260 -2.21 6.39 -3.03
N GLY A 261 -1.48 6.38 -4.16
CA GLY A 261 -1.78 5.53 -5.32
C GLY A 261 -0.85 4.33 -5.37
N TYR A 262 0.34 4.51 -5.92
CA TYR A 262 1.29 3.42 -6.22
C TYR A 262 1.71 2.66 -4.95
N VAL A 263 2.27 3.36 -3.97
CA VAL A 263 2.80 2.72 -2.75
C VAL A 263 1.67 2.04 -1.96
N ALA A 264 0.52 2.71 -1.82
CA ALA A 264 -0.65 2.13 -1.17
C ALA A 264 -1.15 0.85 -1.87
N ALA A 265 -1.14 0.83 -3.21
CA ALA A 265 -1.52 -0.35 -3.98
C ALA A 265 -0.55 -1.51 -3.77
N LEU A 266 0.76 -1.25 -3.86
CA LEU A 266 1.81 -2.26 -3.66
C LEU A 266 1.74 -2.84 -2.25
N LYS A 267 1.68 -1.99 -1.22
CA LYS A 267 1.51 -2.43 0.18
C LYS A 267 0.25 -3.25 0.38
N SER A 268 -0.87 -2.85 -0.25
CA SER A 268 -2.13 -3.58 -0.14
C SER A 268 -2.05 -4.97 -0.80
N PHE A 269 -1.48 -5.06 -2.01
CA PHE A 269 -1.39 -6.30 -2.78
C PHE A 269 -0.40 -7.29 -2.15
N PHE A 270 0.87 -6.90 -1.98
CA PHE A 270 1.90 -7.78 -1.42
C PHE A 270 1.61 -8.16 0.04
N GLY A 271 1.05 -7.23 0.83
CA GLY A 271 0.60 -7.54 2.19
C GLY A 271 -0.54 -8.56 2.22
N TRP A 272 -1.50 -8.50 1.28
CA TRP A 272 -2.54 -9.53 1.15
C TRP A 272 -1.95 -10.87 0.72
N ALA A 273 -1.07 -10.86 -0.28
CA ALA A 273 -0.49 -12.07 -0.84
C ALA A 273 0.35 -12.84 0.20
N MET A 274 1.17 -12.14 0.99
CA MET A 274 1.90 -12.74 2.10
C MET A 274 0.97 -13.32 3.18
N ARG A 275 -0.03 -12.54 3.65
CA ARG A 275 -0.97 -13.00 4.70
C ARG A 275 -1.77 -14.24 4.29
N ASN A 276 -2.09 -14.38 3.00
CA ASN A 276 -2.80 -15.53 2.45
C ASN A 276 -1.85 -16.64 1.97
N LYS A 277 -0.57 -16.60 2.36
CA LYS A 277 0.46 -17.59 2.02
C LYS A 277 0.63 -17.80 0.50
N LYS A 278 0.34 -16.77 -0.29
CA LYS A 278 0.51 -16.75 -1.76
C LYS A 278 1.92 -16.33 -2.15
N LEU A 279 2.58 -15.55 -1.30
CA LEU A 279 3.98 -15.15 -1.43
C LEU A 279 4.73 -15.46 -0.14
N PRO A 280 6.03 -15.80 -0.22
CA PRO A 280 6.84 -16.11 0.95
C PRO A 280 7.15 -14.89 1.82
N ALA A 281 7.19 -13.69 1.22
CA ALA A 281 7.50 -12.44 1.90
C ALA A 281 6.73 -11.26 1.29
N ASN A 282 6.68 -10.13 2.01
CA ASN A 282 6.09 -8.88 1.55
C ASN A 282 7.21 -7.87 1.22
N PRO A 283 7.65 -7.74 -0.05
CA PRO A 283 8.70 -6.79 -0.43
C PRO A 283 8.28 -5.32 -0.27
N ALA A 284 6.99 -5.05 -0.09
CA ALA A 284 6.47 -3.70 0.08
C ALA A 284 6.30 -3.29 1.55
N ALA A 285 6.63 -4.15 2.53
CA ALA A 285 6.36 -3.89 3.96
C ALA A 285 6.91 -2.52 4.41
N ASP A 286 8.20 -2.32 4.19
CA ASP A 286 8.94 -1.13 4.61
C ASP A 286 9.11 -0.09 3.51
N LEU A 287 8.46 -0.30 2.34
CA LEU A 287 8.51 0.64 1.22
C LEU A 287 8.06 2.03 1.67
N TYR A 288 9.01 2.96 1.69
CA TYR A 288 8.78 4.32 2.17
C TYR A 288 9.19 5.34 1.12
N VAL A 289 8.45 6.45 1.07
CA VAL A 289 8.70 7.53 0.12
C VAL A 289 8.90 8.79 0.91
N GLU A 290 10.11 9.32 0.88
CA GLU A 290 10.38 10.66 1.34
C GLU A 290 10.22 11.64 0.18
N MET A 291 9.32 12.61 0.36
CA MET A 291 9.12 13.74 -0.54
C MET A 291 8.70 14.93 0.33
N PRO A 292 9.27 16.13 0.10
CA PRO A 292 8.90 17.32 0.84
C PRO A 292 7.39 17.52 0.79
N ALA A 293 6.82 17.92 1.92
CA ALA A 293 5.42 18.26 1.98
C ALA A 293 5.18 19.50 1.11
N GLN A 294 4.68 19.29 -0.10
CA GLN A 294 3.94 20.35 -0.78
C GLN A 294 2.52 20.28 -0.25
N ASP A 295 2.12 21.26 0.54
CA ASP A 295 0.71 21.45 0.85
C ASP A 295 0.03 21.92 -0.42
N PRO A 296 -0.76 21.06 -1.11
CA PRO A 296 -1.52 21.54 -2.24
C PRO A 296 -2.43 22.68 -1.74
N PRO A 297 -2.62 23.74 -2.53
CA PRO A 297 -3.43 24.86 -2.10
C PRO A 297 -4.80 24.35 -1.65
N LYS A 298 -5.18 24.73 -0.41
CA LYS A 298 -6.35 24.17 0.26
C LYS A 298 -7.58 24.36 -0.61
N LYS A 299 -8.23 23.25 -0.98
CA LYS A 299 -9.48 23.29 -1.74
C LYS A 299 -10.51 24.11 -0.96
N ARG A 300 -11.22 24.99 -1.67
CA ARG A 300 -12.24 25.86 -1.08
C ARG A 300 -13.61 25.64 -1.75
N GLY A 301 -14.65 26.09 -1.06
CA GLY A 301 -15.99 26.20 -1.63
C GLY A 301 -16.13 27.43 -2.50
N PHE A 302 -17.28 27.52 -3.18
CA PHE A 302 -17.66 28.73 -3.90
C PHE A 302 -17.76 29.92 -2.94
N THR A 303 -17.28 31.08 -3.37
CA THR A 303 -17.53 32.35 -2.68
C THR A 303 -19.01 32.73 -2.78
N ASN A 304 -19.41 33.83 -2.13
CA ASN A 304 -20.76 34.38 -2.31
C ASN A 304 -21.00 34.82 -3.76
N ALA A 305 -20.01 35.50 -4.38
CA ALA A 305 -20.12 35.95 -5.77
C ALA A 305 -20.20 34.78 -6.75
N GLU A 306 -19.32 33.78 -6.61
CA GLU A 306 -19.32 32.58 -7.46
C GLU A 306 -20.63 31.79 -7.32
N ALA A 307 -21.13 31.62 -6.09
CA ALA A 307 -22.40 30.94 -5.86
C ALA A 307 -23.58 31.70 -6.48
N ARG A 308 -23.64 33.02 -6.30
CA ARG A 308 -24.68 33.86 -6.92
C ARG A 308 -24.63 33.76 -8.45
N MET A 309 -23.43 33.84 -9.03
CA MET A 309 -23.24 33.70 -10.48
C MET A 309 -23.78 32.37 -11.02
N ILE A 310 -23.47 31.25 -10.36
CA ILE A 310 -23.97 29.93 -10.78
C ILE A 310 -25.49 29.85 -10.64
N LEU A 311 -26.05 30.32 -9.52
CA LEU A 311 -27.49 30.23 -9.27
C LEU A 311 -28.28 31.19 -10.18
N SER A 312 -27.81 32.41 -10.41
CA SER A 312 -28.40 33.33 -11.40
C SER A 312 -28.36 32.74 -12.81
N ALA A 313 -27.24 32.14 -13.23
CA ALA A 313 -27.14 31.48 -14.53
C ALA A 313 -28.01 30.23 -14.65
N SER A 314 -28.34 29.57 -13.53
CA SER A 314 -29.27 28.44 -13.52
C SER A 314 -30.74 28.83 -13.69
N LEU A 315 -31.06 30.11 -13.43
CA LEU A 315 -32.39 30.70 -13.63
C LEU A 315 -32.56 31.31 -15.03
N ALA A 316 -31.46 31.56 -15.74
CA ALA A 316 -31.48 32.14 -17.06
C ALA A 316 -32.18 31.22 -18.09
N PRO A 317 -32.82 31.79 -19.14
CA PRO A 317 -33.33 30.99 -20.25
C PRO A 317 -32.21 30.18 -20.92
N PHE A 318 -32.47 28.89 -21.14
CA PHE A 318 -31.56 27.98 -21.83
C PHE A 318 -31.92 27.86 -23.31
N SER A 319 -30.94 27.50 -24.15
CA SER A 319 -31.17 27.24 -25.56
C SER A 319 -32.15 26.08 -25.77
N GLU A 320 -33.09 26.23 -26.69
CA GLU A 320 -34.04 25.18 -27.11
C GLU A 320 -33.35 23.96 -27.72
N LEU A 321 -32.12 24.14 -28.23
CA LEU A 321 -31.27 23.07 -28.74
C LEU A 321 -30.67 22.21 -27.60
N MET A 322 -30.81 22.62 -26.34
CA MET A 322 -30.34 21.84 -25.20
C MET A 322 -31.38 20.78 -24.82
N ALA A 323 -30.94 19.53 -24.72
CA ALA A 323 -31.80 18.45 -24.21
C ALA A 323 -32.46 18.82 -22.86
N LYS A 324 -33.75 18.53 -22.71
CA LYS A 324 -34.58 18.91 -21.55
C LYS A 324 -33.98 18.49 -20.20
N GLU A 325 -33.29 17.35 -20.13
CA GLU A 325 -32.68 16.88 -18.88
C GLU A 325 -31.36 17.61 -18.57
N ASN A 326 -30.62 18.06 -19.58
CA ASN A 326 -29.45 18.92 -19.34
C ASN A 326 -29.90 20.31 -18.86
N VAL A 327 -31.02 20.83 -19.38
CA VAL A 327 -31.67 22.04 -18.88
C VAL A 327 -32.07 21.85 -17.42
N ALA A 328 -32.78 20.75 -17.11
CA ALA A 328 -33.14 20.40 -15.73
C ALA A 328 -31.90 20.26 -14.82
N ALA A 329 -30.82 19.65 -15.32
CA ALA A 329 -29.58 19.49 -14.57
C ALA A 329 -28.97 20.84 -14.20
N ARG A 330 -28.85 21.77 -15.17
CA ARG A 330 -28.35 23.12 -14.90
C ARG A 330 -29.29 23.92 -13.99
N ARG A 331 -30.61 23.75 -14.15
CA ARG A 331 -31.64 24.46 -13.37
C ARG A 331 -31.69 24.03 -11.91
N TRP A 332 -31.54 22.74 -11.60
CA TRP A 332 -31.86 22.21 -10.27
C TRP A 332 -30.66 21.67 -9.49
N VAL A 333 -29.66 21.06 -10.16
CA VAL A 333 -28.55 20.42 -9.45
C VAL A 333 -27.74 21.42 -8.61
N PRO A 334 -27.40 22.64 -9.09
CA PRO A 334 -26.71 23.63 -8.26
C PRO A 334 -27.51 23.99 -7.00
N TRP A 335 -28.82 24.18 -7.13
CA TRP A 335 -29.71 24.55 -6.03
C TRP A 335 -29.84 23.44 -4.98
N LEU A 336 -30.03 22.19 -5.42
CA LEU A 336 -30.05 21.04 -4.51
C LEU A 336 -28.71 20.90 -3.77
N CYS A 337 -27.59 21.02 -4.48
CA CYS A 337 -26.26 20.94 -3.85
C CYS A 337 -26.01 22.11 -2.88
N ALA A 338 -26.56 23.29 -3.17
CA ALA A 338 -26.41 24.48 -2.35
C ALA A 338 -27.09 24.33 -0.98
N TYR A 339 -28.27 23.72 -0.93
CA TYR A 339 -29.04 23.53 0.31
C TYR A 339 -28.83 22.20 1.03
N THR A 340 -28.25 21.19 0.38
CA THR A 340 -28.00 19.88 1.02
C THR A 340 -26.52 19.57 1.23
N GLY A 341 -25.63 20.25 0.51
CA GLY A 341 -24.21 19.89 0.47
C GLY A 341 -23.93 18.48 -0.07
N ALA A 342 -24.91 17.84 -0.72
CA ALA A 342 -24.74 16.54 -1.36
C ALA A 342 -23.65 16.58 -2.43
N ARG A 343 -23.06 15.42 -2.75
CA ARG A 343 -22.13 15.34 -3.88
C ARG A 343 -22.92 15.53 -5.18
N VAL A 344 -22.37 16.25 -6.16
CA VAL A 344 -23.08 16.48 -7.44
C VAL A 344 -23.58 15.16 -8.06
N ASN A 345 -22.77 14.10 -8.03
CA ASN A 345 -23.16 12.81 -8.59
C ASN A 345 -24.25 12.08 -7.80
N GLU A 346 -24.43 12.37 -6.51
CA GLU A 346 -25.56 11.85 -5.72
C GLU A 346 -26.87 12.51 -6.16
N ILE A 347 -26.80 13.77 -6.59
CA ILE A 347 -27.97 14.50 -7.11
C ILE A 347 -28.23 14.13 -8.57
N THR A 348 -27.19 14.04 -9.43
CA THR A 348 -27.41 13.75 -10.86
C THR A 348 -27.94 12.34 -11.13
N GLN A 349 -27.81 11.42 -10.18
CA GLN A 349 -28.38 10.06 -10.26
C GLN A 349 -29.83 9.96 -9.74
N MET A 350 -30.36 11.02 -9.12
CA MET A 350 -31.67 11.02 -8.46
C MET A 350 -32.82 10.71 -9.44
N ARG A 351 -33.76 9.89 -8.98
CA ARG A 351 -34.98 9.51 -9.71
C ARG A 351 -36.19 10.24 -9.13
N SER A 352 -37.28 10.28 -9.88
CA SER A 352 -38.55 10.87 -9.42
C SER A 352 -39.02 10.28 -8.08
N ARG A 353 -38.94 8.94 -7.93
CA ARG A 353 -39.30 8.22 -6.69
C ARG A 353 -38.46 8.57 -5.46
N ASP A 354 -37.31 9.19 -5.67
CA ASP A 354 -36.42 9.57 -4.57
C ASP A 354 -36.80 10.93 -3.98
N VAL A 355 -37.81 11.63 -4.54
CA VAL A 355 -38.45 12.81 -3.94
C VAL A 355 -39.76 12.37 -3.29
N MET A 356 -39.86 12.45 -1.97
CA MET A 356 -40.92 11.85 -1.17
C MET A 356 -41.36 12.76 -0.02
N VAL A 357 -42.47 12.41 0.62
CA VAL A 357 -42.91 13.04 1.87
C VAL A 357 -42.60 12.07 3.01
N VAL A 358 -41.95 12.56 4.06
CA VAL A 358 -41.67 11.82 5.29
C VAL A 358 -42.10 12.72 6.44
N ASP A 359 -43.03 12.24 7.27
CA ASP A 359 -43.58 12.99 8.41
C ASP A 359 -44.08 14.40 8.04
N GLY A 360 -44.75 14.50 6.88
CA GLY A 360 -45.27 15.77 6.36
C GLY A 360 -44.22 16.69 5.70
N LEU A 361 -42.93 16.31 5.69
CA LEU A 361 -41.85 17.09 5.10
C LEU A 361 -41.45 16.55 3.72
N ASP A 362 -41.36 17.45 2.72
CA ASP A 362 -40.78 17.10 1.43
C ASP A 362 -39.28 16.82 1.59
N CYS A 363 -38.86 15.60 1.23
CA CYS A 363 -37.51 15.10 1.40
C CYS A 363 -36.94 14.54 0.09
N VAL A 364 -35.61 14.49 0.01
CA VAL A 364 -34.87 13.74 -1.00
C VAL A 364 -34.13 12.56 -0.38
N ARG A 365 -34.29 11.38 -0.97
CA ARG A 365 -33.56 10.18 -0.62
C ARG A 365 -32.30 10.07 -1.46
N ILE A 366 -31.14 10.02 -0.81
CA ILE A 366 -29.85 9.74 -1.44
C ILE A 366 -29.47 8.30 -1.12
N THR A 367 -29.57 7.43 -2.12
CA THR A 367 -29.48 5.98 -1.97
C THR A 367 -28.49 5.35 -2.96
N PRO A 368 -27.75 4.30 -2.57
CA PRO A 368 -26.89 3.55 -3.49
C PRO A 368 -27.66 2.85 -4.63
N GLU A 369 -28.98 2.66 -4.50
CA GLU A 369 -29.82 2.10 -5.57
C GLU A 369 -29.86 2.96 -6.84
N ALA A 370 -29.68 4.28 -6.69
CA ALA A 370 -29.70 5.21 -7.81
C ALA A 370 -28.34 5.25 -8.55
N GLY A 371 -27.27 4.80 -7.88
CA GLY A 371 -25.91 4.77 -8.37
C GLY A 371 -24.91 4.90 -7.21
N THR A 372 -23.61 4.86 -7.52
CA THR A 372 -22.58 4.72 -6.48
C THR A 372 -22.56 5.90 -5.50
N VAL A 373 -22.88 5.64 -4.23
CA VAL A 373 -22.67 6.54 -3.09
C VAL A 373 -21.42 6.11 -2.34
N LYS A 374 -20.47 7.02 -2.16
CA LYS A 374 -19.24 6.72 -1.40
C LYS A 374 -19.64 6.51 0.07
N ASP A 375 -19.28 5.34 0.62
CA ASP A 375 -19.57 4.86 1.98
C ASP A 375 -20.97 4.24 2.20
N ALA A 376 -21.73 3.98 1.12
CA ALA A 376 -22.91 3.09 1.05
C ALA A 376 -24.11 3.33 2.00
N LYS A 377 -24.11 4.36 2.86
CA LYS A 377 -25.27 4.67 3.73
C LYS A 377 -26.33 5.47 2.96
N GLU A 378 -27.55 4.94 2.92
CA GLU A 378 -28.74 5.67 2.52
C GLU A 378 -29.04 6.80 3.50
N ARG A 379 -29.57 7.93 3.01
CA ARG A 379 -30.07 9.00 3.86
C ARG A 379 -31.24 9.74 3.24
N ILE A 380 -32.14 10.20 4.08
CA ILE A 380 -33.28 11.05 3.73
C ILE A 380 -32.93 12.47 4.19
N VAL A 381 -33.01 13.45 3.29
CA VAL A 381 -32.65 14.83 3.58
C VAL A 381 -33.87 15.72 3.27
N PRO A 382 -34.42 16.44 4.27
CA PRO A 382 -35.48 17.41 4.05
C PRO A 382 -35.10 18.49 3.04
N LEU A 383 -36.07 18.98 2.29
CA LEU A 383 -35.88 20.06 1.34
C LEU A 383 -36.05 21.41 2.03
N HIS A 384 -35.14 22.33 1.73
CA HIS A 384 -35.29 23.72 2.13
C HIS A 384 -36.56 24.32 1.47
N PRO A 385 -37.40 25.11 2.19
CA PRO A 385 -38.64 25.69 1.65
C PRO A 385 -38.49 26.41 0.31
N HIS A 386 -37.39 27.14 0.12
CA HIS A 386 -37.07 27.78 -1.16
C HIS A 386 -37.05 26.83 -2.37
N LEU A 387 -36.66 25.56 -2.21
CA LEU A 387 -36.73 24.58 -3.30
C LEU A 387 -38.18 24.19 -3.64
N ILE A 388 -39.04 24.15 -2.62
CA ILE A 388 -40.47 23.87 -2.75
C ILE A 388 -41.13 25.05 -3.47
N ASP A 389 -40.90 26.28 -3.01
CA ASP A 389 -41.44 27.52 -3.61
C ASP A 389 -41.01 27.69 -5.07
N MET A 390 -39.76 27.34 -5.40
CA MET A 390 -39.29 27.38 -6.78
C MET A 390 -39.96 26.33 -7.69
N GLY A 391 -40.65 25.34 -7.12
CA GLY A 391 -41.35 24.30 -7.85
C GLY A 391 -40.54 23.03 -8.11
N PHE A 392 -39.45 22.77 -7.37
CA PHE A 392 -38.64 21.56 -7.57
C PHE A 392 -39.46 20.28 -7.37
N VAL A 393 -40.27 20.23 -6.31
CA VAL A 393 -41.11 19.06 -5.98
C VAL A 393 -42.11 18.77 -7.11
N LYS A 394 -42.76 19.82 -7.63
CA LYS A 394 -43.66 19.72 -8.78
C LYS A 394 -42.94 19.22 -10.03
N PHE A 395 -41.73 19.73 -10.30
CA PHE A 395 -40.90 19.26 -11.41
C PHE A 395 -40.50 17.78 -11.26
N ALA A 396 -40.11 17.35 -10.06
CA ALA A 396 -39.70 15.97 -9.84
C ALA A 396 -40.87 14.99 -10.01
N ARG A 397 -42.02 15.33 -9.42
CA ARG A 397 -43.25 14.51 -9.44
C ARG A 397 -43.95 14.45 -10.80
N SER A 398 -43.66 15.38 -11.72
CA SER A 398 -44.23 15.33 -13.09
C SER A 398 -43.60 14.24 -13.98
N ARG A 399 -42.55 13.56 -13.51
CA ARG A 399 -41.87 12.49 -14.22
C ARG A 399 -42.27 11.10 -13.70
N PRO A 400 -42.23 10.05 -14.53
CA PRO A 400 -42.44 8.68 -14.07
C PRO A 400 -41.53 8.31 -12.90
N LYS A 401 -42.05 7.55 -11.92
CA LYS A 401 -41.35 7.24 -10.65
C LYS A 401 -39.93 6.70 -10.84
N SER A 402 -39.72 5.79 -11.79
CA SER A 402 -38.42 5.18 -12.08
C SER A 402 -37.47 6.05 -12.92
N ALA A 403 -37.97 7.12 -13.53
CA ALA A 403 -37.21 7.94 -14.44
C ALA A 403 -36.16 8.79 -13.70
N PRO A 404 -34.91 8.85 -14.21
CA PRO A 404 -33.93 9.81 -13.73
C PRO A 404 -34.38 11.26 -13.99
N LEU A 405 -34.05 12.17 -13.07
CA LEU A 405 -34.43 13.58 -13.19
C LEU A 405 -33.55 14.36 -14.18
N PHE A 406 -32.29 13.94 -14.35
CA PHE A 406 -31.25 14.75 -15.00
C PHE A 406 -30.55 14.10 -16.20
N TYR A 407 -31.01 12.92 -16.62
CA TYR A 407 -30.60 12.29 -17.87
C TYR A 407 -31.71 11.37 -18.39
N SER A 408 -31.64 11.03 -19.68
CA SER A 408 -32.53 10.05 -20.32
C SER A 408 -31.87 8.68 -20.34
N LEU A 409 -32.64 7.63 -20.01
CA LEU A 409 -32.23 6.22 -20.15
C LEU A 409 -32.20 5.81 -21.64
N GLU A 410 -33.15 6.26 -22.44
CA GLU A 410 -33.24 5.99 -23.89
C GLU A 410 -32.05 6.54 -24.67
N ARG A 411 -31.53 7.72 -24.26
CA ARG A 411 -30.35 8.33 -24.89
C ARG A 411 -29.02 7.84 -24.32
N GLN A 412 -29.02 6.77 -23.52
CA GLN A 412 -27.78 6.16 -23.07
C GLN A 412 -27.14 5.41 -24.23
N ARG A 413 -25.89 5.81 -24.57
CA ARG A 413 -25.05 4.97 -25.43
C ARG A 413 -24.70 3.70 -24.64
N GLY A 414 -24.59 2.58 -25.35
CA GLY A 414 -24.54 1.20 -24.82
C GLY A 414 -23.50 0.89 -23.73
N SER A 415 -23.44 -0.39 -23.37
CA SER A 415 -22.75 -0.92 -22.17
C SER A 415 -21.26 -0.58 -22.05
N ASP A 416 -20.56 -0.22 -23.14
CA ASP A 416 -19.12 0.05 -23.17
C ASP A 416 -18.71 1.45 -22.70
N ARG A 417 -19.60 2.19 -22.01
CA ARG A 417 -19.26 3.52 -21.50
C ARG A 417 -18.26 3.47 -20.34
N LYS A 418 -17.15 4.20 -20.49
CA LYS A 418 -16.11 4.41 -19.47
C LYS A 418 -16.64 4.98 -18.14
N ASN A 419 -17.71 5.78 -18.18
CA ASN A 419 -18.35 6.40 -17.01
C ASN A 419 -19.88 6.27 -17.08
N PRO A 420 -20.57 6.04 -15.95
CA PRO A 420 -22.02 6.10 -15.88
C PRO A 420 -22.59 7.45 -16.36
N THR A 421 -23.79 7.44 -16.91
CA THR A 421 -24.42 8.65 -17.49
C THR A 421 -24.57 9.78 -16.46
N TYR A 422 -24.96 9.48 -15.22
CA TYR A 422 -25.07 10.48 -14.16
C TYR A 422 -23.75 11.19 -13.85
N ALA A 423 -22.61 10.47 -13.95
CA ALA A 423 -21.28 11.06 -13.76
C ALA A 423 -20.90 11.95 -14.95
N SER A 424 -21.31 11.61 -16.17
CA SER A 424 -21.15 12.48 -17.34
C SER A 424 -21.94 13.79 -17.19
N VAL A 425 -23.16 13.75 -16.64
CA VAL A 425 -23.94 14.96 -16.31
C VAL A 425 -23.18 15.84 -15.31
N GLY A 426 -22.63 15.24 -14.24
CA GLY A 426 -21.80 15.97 -13.27
C GLY A 426 -20.57 16.62 -13.91
N ASN A 427 -19.91 15.95 -14.87
CA ASN A 427 -18.77 16.54 -15.59
C ASN A 427 -19.20 17.72 -16.49
N LYS A 428 -20.33 17.61 -17.20
CA LYS A 428 -20.88 18.71 -18.00
C LYS A 428 -21.28 19.92 -17.16
N LEU A 429 -21.79 19.68 -15.94
CA LEU A 429 -22.06 20.75 -14.98
C LEU A 429 -20.77 21.43 -14.53
N ALA A 430 -19.71 20.67 -14.24
CA ALA A 430 -18.42 21.24 -13.89
C ALA A 430 -17.84 22.11 -15.02
N GLU A 431 -17.91 21.63 -16.26
CA GLU A 431 -17.51 22.37 -17.46
C GLU A 431 -18.33 23.65 -17.63
N TRP A 432 -19.66 23.57 -17.48
CA TRP A 432 -20.53 24.74 -17.53
C TRP A 432 -20.15 25.78 -16.47
N VAL A 433 -19.90 25.36 -15.22
CA VAL A 433 -19.44 26.25 -14.15
C VAL A 433 -18.10 26.91 -14.48
N ARG A 434 -17.16 26.21 -15.12
CA ARG A 434 -15.91 26.82 -15.61
C ARG A 434 -16.19 27.86 -16.69
N ASN A 435 -17.11 27.58 -17.61
CA ASN A 435 -17.49 28.50 -18.69
C ASN A 435 -18.23 29.75 -18.21
N LEU A 436 -18.74 29.77 -16.97
CA LEU A 436 -19.25 30.97 -16.31
C LEU A 436 -18.13 31.91 -15.82
N GLY A 437 -16.85 31.51 -15.89
CA GLY A 437 -15.70 32.29 -15.46
C GLY A 437 -15.10 31.84 -14.12
N ILE A 438 -15.59 30.75 -13.52
CA ILE A 438 -15.06 30.24 -12.24
C ILE A 438 -13.86 29.33 -12.53
N THR A 439 -12.69 29.93 -12.76
CA THR A 439 -11.47 29.22 -13.22
C THR A 439 -10.45 28.94 -12.11
N ASP A 440 -10.66 29.43 -10.89
CA ASP A 440 -9.76 29.18 -9.75
C ASP A 440 -9.52 27.65 -9.57
N PRO A 441 -8.27 27.17 -9.66
CA PRO A 441 -7.96 25.74 -9.56
C PRO A 441 -8.23 25.16 -8.16
N ARG A 442 -8.34 26.00 -7.13
CA ARG A 442 -8.69 25.59 -5.75
C ARG A 442 -10.16 25.23 -5.58
N VAL A 443 -11.00 25.64 -6.53
CA VAL A 443 -12.42 25.28 -6.58
C VAL A 443 -12.56 24.08 -7.50
N ALA A 444 -13.00 22.95 -6.95
CA ALA A 444 -13.47 21.83 -7.76
C ALA A 444 -14.98 21.99 -7.93
N PRO A 445 -15.53 22.28 -9.13
CA PRO A 445 -16.95 22.62 -9.30
C PRO A 445 -17.92 21.60 -8.67
N ASN A 446 -17.64 20.30 -8.83
CA ASN A 446 -18.48 19.23 -8.28
C ASN A 446 -18.39 19.04 -6.75
N HIS A 447 -17.45 19.72 -6.09
CA HIS A 447 -17.31 19.74 -4.63
C HIS A 447 -17.43 21.15 -4.03
N GLY A 448 -17.47 22.20 -4.85
CA GLY A 448 -17.53 23.59 -4.40
C GLY A 448 -18.76 23.87 -3.57
N TRP A 449 -19.92 23.32 -3.96
CA TRP A 449 -21.17 23.44 -3.20
C TRP A 449 -21.09 22.78 -1.83
N ARG A 450 -20.54 21.57 -1.74
CA ARG A 450 -20.39 20.86 -0.46
C ARG A 450 -19.53 21.64 0.54
N HIS A 451 -18.43 22.23 0.08
CA HIS A 451 -17.60 23.11 0.92
C HIS A 451 -18.34 24.38 1.31
N ARG A 452 -19.07 25.00 0.36
CA ARG A 452 -19.83 26.21 0.62
C ARG A 452 -20.97 25.97 1.61
N PHE A 453 -21.70 24.86 1.51
CA PHE A 453 -22.73 24.46 2.46
C PHE A 453 -22.16 24.42 3.88
N LYS A 454 -21.00 23.78 4.10
CA LYS A 454 -20.34 23.81 5.43
C LYS A 454 -20.01 25.23 5.89
N THR A 455 -19.53 26.09 4.99
CA THR A 455 -19.22 27.48 5.34
C THR A 455 -20.48 28.25 5.74
N VAL A 456 -21.60 28.08 5.03
CA VAL A 456 -22.85 28.76 5.36
C VAL A 456 -23.52 28.17 6.57
N ALA A 457 -23.53 26.84 6.71
CA ALA A 457 -24.03 26.16 7.89
C ALA A 457 -23.37 26.66 9.18
N ARG A 458 -22.04 26.86 9.15
CA ARG A 458 -21.31 27.49 10.27
C ARG A 458 -21.75 28.92 10.55
N ARG A 459 -21.95 29.73 9.51
CA ARG A 459 -22.43 31.12 9.66
C ARG A 459 -23.85 31.17 10.22
N ALA A 460 -24.69 30.24 9.80
CA ALA A 460 -26.07 30.07 10.26
C ALA A 460 -26.17 29.37 11.63
N LYS A 461 -25.03 29.03 12.25
CA LYS A 461 -24.97 28.30 13.52
C LYS A 461 -25.79 27.00 13.51
N MET A 462 -25.79 26.30 12.36
CA MET A 462 -26.36 24.96 12.27
C MET A 462 -25.56 23.99 13.11
N ASP A 463 -26.23 23.02 13.72
CA ASP A 463 -25.57 21.98 14.49
C ASP A 463 -24.58 21.17 13.62
N ARG A 464 -23.38 20.99 14.13
CA ARG A 464 -22.27 20.39 13.37
C ARG A 464 -22.49 18.90 13.10
N PHE A 465 -23.10 18.19 14.04
CA PHE A 465 -23.39 16.77 13.92
C PHE A 465 -24.49 16.56 12.87
N ILE A 466 -25.59 17.32 12.95
CA ILE A 466 -26.69 17.25 11.98
C ILE A 466 -26.21 17.63 10.57
N VAL A 467 -25.37 18.66 10.43
CA VAL A 467 -24.72 19.03 9.15
C VAL A 467 -23.91 17.88 8.55
N HIS A 468 -23.24 17.08 9.38
CA HIS A 468 -22.52 15.90 8.91
C HIS A 468 -23.47 14.79 8.44
N VAL A 469 -24.58 14.58 9.15
CA VAL A 469 -25.63 13.61 8.76
C VAL A 469 -26.27 14.01 7.44
N ILE A 470 -26.71 15.27 7.28
CA ILE A 470 -27.26 15.82 6.02
C ILE A 470 -26.30 15.58 4.85
N GLN A 471 -25.00 15.81 5.09
CA GLN A 471 -23.97 15.61 4.07
C GLN A 471 -23.57 14.14 3.84
N GLY A 472 -23.95 13.21 4.72
CA GLY A 472 -23.51 11.81 4.68
C GLY A 472 -22.02 11.66 4.95
N HIS A 473 -21.50 12.33 5.98
CA HIS A 473 -20.13 12.11 6.48
C HIS A 473 -20.09 10.99 7.53
N ALA A 474 -19.10 10.11 7.45
CA ALA A 474 -18.84 9.14 8.51
C ALA A 474 -18.51 9.89 9.82
N ILE A 475 -19.29 9.59 10.86
CA ILE A 475 -19.10 10.12 12.21
C ILE A 475 -17.93 9.36 12.84
N LYS A 476 -17.00 10.08 13.50
CA LYS A 476 -15.75 9.50 14.00
C LYS A 476 -15.80 9.10 15.49
N ALA A 477 -16.81 9.54 16.23
CA ALA A 477 -16.93 9.30 17.67
C ALA A 477 -17.94 8.18 17.93
N VAL A 478 -17.57 7.22 18.77
CA VAL A 478 -18.35 6.01 19.09
C VAL A 478 -19.65 6.35 19.86
N GLY A 479 -19.68 7.46 20.60
CA GLY A 479 -20.86 7.92 21.33
C GLY A 479 -21.92 8.63 20.47
N ASP A 480 -21.53 9.14 19.30
CA ASP A 480 -22.41 9.85 18.37
C ASP A 480 -23.16 8.90 17.41
N ASP A 481 -22.94 7.58 17.53
CA ASP A 481 -23.53 6.53 16.67
C ASP A 481 -24.83 5.95 17.29
N TYR A 482 -25.24 6.44 18.48
CA TYR A 482 -26.50 6.06 19.14
C TYR A 482 -27.64 7.02 18.75
N GLY A 483 -28.72 6.44 18.21
CA GLY A 483 -29.92 7.18 17.78
C GLY A 483 -29.89 7.55 16.29
N GLU A 484 -31.07 7.63 15.68
CA GLU A 484 -31.24 8.12 14.32
C GLU A 484 -31.57 9.61 14.34
N VAL A 485 -31.02 10.38 13.39
CA VAL A 485 -31.42 11.77 13.22
C VAL A 485 -32.62 11.80 12.29
N GLU A 486 -33.80 12.03 12.87
CA GLU A 486 -35.05 12.09 12.13
C GLU A 486 -35.08 13.28 11.15
N PRO A 487 -35.86 13.18 10.05
CA PRO A 487 -36.03 14.28 9.09
C PRO A 487 -36.43 15.61 9.72
N GLU A 488 -37.28 15.60 10.75
CA GLU A 488 -37.70 16.84 11.43
C GLU A 488 -36.52 17.57 12.07
N VAL A 489 -35.61 16.84 12.73
CA VAL A 489 -34.39 17.39 13.34
C VAL A 489 -33.42 17.92 12.27
N MET A 490 -33.32 17.27 11.12
CA MET A 490 -32.56 17.83 10.00
C MET A 490 -33.23 19.09 9.43
N TYR A 491 -34.56 19.13 9.38
CA TYR A 491 -35.32 20.24 8.83
C TYR A 491 -35.15 21.50 9.66
N SER A 492 -35.19 21.40 11.00
CA SER A 492 -34.95 22.54 11.90
C SER A 492 -33.59 23.20 11.70
N GLU A 493 -32.58 22.43 11.28
CA GLU A 493 -31.27 22.97 10.88
C GLU A 493 -31.28 23.51 9.45
N ILE A 494 -31.90 22.82 8.50
CA ILE A 494 -31.93 23.22 7.10
C ILE A 494 -32.59 24.59 6.93
N VAL A 495 -33.67 24.88 7.65
CA VAL A 495 -34.35 26.20 7.57
C VAL A 495 -33.51 27.36 8.10
N LYS A 496 -32.47 27.10 8.91
CA LYS A 496 -31.49 28.13 9.32
C LYS A 496 -30.59 28.55 8.15
N HIS A 497 -30.44 27.70 7.14
CA HIS A 497 -29.65 28.04 5.97
C HIS A 497 -30.35 29.19 5.22
N PRO A 498 -29.71 30.36 5.04
CA PRO A 498 -30.37 31.50 4.41
C PRO A 498 -30.78 31.19 2.97
N ARG A 499 -31.91 31.77 2.57
CA ARG A 499 -32.35 31.76 1.16
C ARG A 499 -31.32 32.48 0.30
N TYR A 500 -31.02 31.93 -0.87
CA TYR A 500 -30.26 32.66 -1.88
C TYR A 500 -31.16 33.67 -2.57
N ASP A 501 -30.92 34.95 -2.36
CA ASP A 501 -31.53 36.01 -3.14
C ASP A 501 -30.72 36.26 -4.41
N VAL A 502 -31.25 35.83 -5.55
CA VAL A 502 -30.64 35.92 -6.88
C VAL A 502 -31.70 36.09 -7.96
N VAL A 503 -31.43 36.95 -8.94
CA VAL A 503 -32.25 37.12 -10.14
C VAL A 503 -31.64 36.36 -11.32
N ALA A 504 -32.45 36.04 -12.33
CA ALA A 504 -31.97 35.42 -13.56
C ALA A 504 -30.97 36.34 -14.27
N SER A 505 -29.84 35.78 -14.69
CA SER A 505 -28.88 36.51 -15.54
C SER A 505 -29.32 36.52 -17.00
N GLY A 506 -28.65 37.33 -17.83
CA GLY A 506 -28.67 37.15 -19.29
C GLY A 506 -28.20 35.73 -19.67
N SER A 507 -28.71 35.19 -20.78
CA SER A 507 -28.34 33.84 -21.24
C SER A 507 -26.87 33.81 -21.67
N THR A 508 -26.09 32.91 -21.09
CA THR A 508 -24.67 32.69 -21.44
C THR A 508 -24.49 31.51 -22.42
N ASP A 509 -25.57 30.95 -22.96
CA ASP A 509 -25.51 29.83 -23.89
C ASP A 509 -25.17 30.31 -25.31
N ARG A 510 -23.92 30.09 -25.72
CA ARG A 510 -23.42 30.44 -27.06
C ARG A 510 -24.12 29.72 -28.21
N ARG A 511 -24.96 28.72 -27.94
CA ARG A 511 -25.79 28.04 -28.96
C ARG A 511 -27.02 28.83 -29.37
N ARG A 512 -27.30 29.96 -28.72
CA ARG A 512 -28.33 30.91 -29.13
C ARG A 512 -27.84 31.72 -30.35
N ARG A 513 -27.80 31.10 -31.54
CA ARG A 513 -27.84 31.86 -32.79
C ARG A 513 -29.31 32.02 -33.17
N GLY A 514 -29.84 33.23 -33.01
CA GLY A 514 -31.15 33.57 -33.56
C GLY A 514 -31.07 33.66 -35.09
N PRO A 515 -32.19 33.49 -35.81
CA PRO A 515 -32.23 33.76 -37.24
C PRO A 515 -32.01 35.27 -37.44
N GLY A 516 -30.88 35.68 -38.01
CA GLY A 516 -30.64 37.08 -38.40
C GLY A 516 -29.28 37.70 -38.06
N GLN A 517 -28.33 37.00 -37.44
CA GLN A 517 -26.96 37.51 -37.30
C GLN A 517 -25.99 36.67 -38.14
N ALA A 518 -25.91 37.04 -39.42
CA ALA A 518 -24.79 36.69 -40.29
C ALA A 518 -23.58 37.61 -39.99
N ARG A 519 -22.41 37.15 -40.43
CA ARG A 519 -21.06 37.43 -39.91
C ARG A 519 -20.62 38.88 -39.87
#